data_AF-A0A958YEN1-F1
#
_entry.id   AF-A0A958YEN1-F1
#
_cell.length_a   1.000
_cell.length_b   1.000
_cell.length_c   1.000
_cell.angle_alpha   90.00
_cell.angle_beta   90.00
_cell.angle_gamma   90.00
#
_symmetry.space_group_name_H-M   'P 1'
#
loop_
_entity.id
_entity.type
_entity.pdbx_description
1 polymer ?
#
loop_
_entity_poly.entity_id
_entity_poly.type
_entity_poly.pdbx_seq_one_letter_code
_entity_poly.pdbx_strand_id
1 'polypeptide(L)' 'LLAQFGSSDKSKAQEKLPMLNHVWSYPTTIFIDKKGQVRKIHTGFNGPATGEKYEEFKVNFEAFVNTLLRE' A
#
# COMPACT_ATOMS: atom_id res chain seq x y z
N LEU A 1 -4.53 -11.49 0.64
CA LEU A 1 -4.57 -10.10 1.11
C LEU A 1 -4.13 -10.09 2.58
N LEU A 2 -2.90 -9.67 2.90
CA LEU A 2 -2.47 -9.50 4.31
C LEU A 2 -3.03 -8.16 4.82
N ALA A 3 -4.34 -8.12 5.10
CA ALA A 3 -4.95 -7.02 5.82
C ALA A 3 -4.67 -7.23 7.31
N GLN A 4 -3.53 -6.74 7.79
CA GLN A 4 -3.22 -6.74 9.21
C GLN A 4 -3.96 -5.56 9.87
N PHE A 5 -5.04 -5.85 10.58
CA PHE A 5 -5.61 -4.92 11.56
C PHE A 5 -4.73 -4.98 12.82
N GLY A 6 -4.03 -3.89 13.14
CA GLY A 6 -3.08 -3.85 14.24
C GLY A 6 -2.71 -2.43 14.64
N SER A 7 -2.25 -2.30 15.89
CA SER A 7 -1.79 -1.05 16.52
C SER A 7 -0.93 -0.19 15.58
N SER A 8 -1.06 1.13 15.64
CA SER A 8 -0.28 2.13 14.88
C SER A 8 1.22 2.21 15.27
N ASP A 9 1.69 1.21 16.02
CA ASP A 9 3.03 1.12 16.57
C ASP A 9 4.04 0.78 15.47
N LYS A 10 4.79 1.79 15.03
CA LYS A 10 5.77 1.73 13.95
C LYS A 10 6.84 0.66 14.20
N SER A 11 7.23 0.47 15.45
CA SER A 11 8.26 -0.50 15.85
C SER A 11 7.84 -1.92 15.49
N LYS A 12 6.59 -2.29 15.79
CA LYS A 12 6.04 -3.63 15.47
C LYS A 12 5.87 -3.84 13.97
N ALA A 13 5.55 -2.80 13.21
CA ALA A 13 5.46 -2.87 11.76
C ALA A 13 6.84 -3.13 11.13
N GLN A 14 7.89 -2.51 11.67
CA GLN A 14 9.26 -2.65 11.20
C GLN A 14 9.85 -4.04 11.51
N GLU A 15 9.55 -4.64 12.66
CA GLU A 15 9.93 -6.03 12.97
C GLU A 15 9.29 -7.04 11.99
N LYS A 16 8.04 -6.81 11.58
CA LYS A 16 7.28 -7.70 10.69
C LYS A 16 7.65 -7.55 9.22
N LEU A 17 8.14 -6.37 8.83
CA LEU A 17 8.48 -6.02 7.45
C LEU A 17 9.89 -5.42 7.40
N PRO A 18 10.94 -6.21 7.69
CA PRO A 18 12.33 -5.72 7.77
C PRO A 18 12.87 -5.17 6.45
N MET A 19 12.21 -5.52 5.34
CA MET A 19 12.46 -5.01 3.99
C MET A 19 11.97 -3.56 3.75
N LEU A 20 11.20 -2.98 4.67
CA LEU A 20 10.87 -1.55 4.65
C LEU A 20 11.91 -0.80 5.48
N ASN A 21 12.83 -0.09 4.80
CA ASN A 21 13.92 0.66 5.45
C ASN A 21 13.45 1.68 6.50
N HIS A 22 12.18 2.09 6.46
CA HIS A 22 11.43 2.70 7.57
C HIS A 22 9.97 2.90 7.11
N VAL A 23 8.99 2.72 7.98
CA VAL A 23 7.61 3.16 7.70
C VAL A 23 7.51 4.66 8.02
N TRP A 24 7.77 5.50 7.01
CA TRP A 24 7.86 6.95 7.17
C TRP A 24 6.52 7.61 7.49
N SER A 25 5.42 7.19 6.85
CA SER A 25 4.09 7.73 7.10
C SER A 25 2.98 6.68 7.06
N TYR A 26 1.89 6.99 7.76
CA TYR A 26 0.67 6.19 7.78
C TYR A 26 -0.47 6.97 7.08
N PRO A 27 -1.35 6.30 6.33
CA PRO A 27 -1.28 4.90 5.91
C PRO A 27 -0.24 4.69 4.77
N THR A 28 0.37 3.50 4.71
CA THR A 28 1.23 3.06 3.59
C THR A 28 0.62 1.81 2.96
N THR A 29 0.45 1.81 1.64
CA THR A 29 -0.05 0.70 0.84
C THR A 29 1.10 0.00 0.13
N ILE A 30 1.20 -1.32 0.31
CA ILE A 30 2.24 -2.15 -0.33
C ILE A 30 1.55 -3.14 -1.26
N PHE A 31 1.97 -3.17 -2.52
CA PHE A 31 1.48 -4.10 -3.51
C PHE A 31 2.48 -5.23 -3.70
N ILE A 32 2.00 -6.45 -3.52
CA ILE A 32 2.78 -7.68 -3.61
C ILE A 32 2.15 -8.54 -4.70
N ASP A 33 2.96 -9.06 -5.63
CA ASP A 33 2.49 -9.97 -6.67
C ASP A 33 2.30 -11.42 -6.14
N LYS A 34 1.79 -12.30 -6.99
CA LYS A 34 1.58 -13.72 -6.66
C LYS A 34 2.88 -14.48 -6.37
N LYS A 35 4.03 -13.94 -6.76
CA LYS A 35 5.37 -14.52 -6.52
C LYS A 35 5.99 -14.00 -5.23
N GLY A 36 5.28 -13.15 -4.47
CA GLY A 36 5.74 -12.61 -3.20
C GLY A 36 6.70 -11.42 -3.34
N GLN A 37 6.83 -10.84 -4.54
CA GLN A 37 7.71 -9.68 -4.76
C GLN A 37 6.94 -8.38 -4.58
N VAL A 38 7.59 -7.40 -3.95
CA VAL A 38 7.04 -6.05 -3.78
C VAL A 38 7.12 -5.31 -5.11
N ARG A 39 5.97 -4.90 -5.64
CA ARG A 39 5.87 -4.24 -6.95
C ARG A 39 5.70 -2.74 -6.86
N LYS A 40 5.08 -2.27 -5.78
CA LYS A 40 4.87 -0.84 -5.54
C LYS A 40 4.66 -0.59 -4.06
N ILE A 41 5.21 0.52 -3.56
CA ILE A 41 4.94 1.05 -2.23
C ILE A 41 4.36 2.46 -2.45
N HIS A 42 3.23 2.74 -1.83
CA HIS A 42 2.58 4.05 -1.85
C HIS A 42 2.43 4.53 -0.41
N THR A 43 2.95 5.72 -0.14
CA THR A 43 3.04 6.29 1.20
C THR A 43 2.14 7.51 1.28
N GLY A 44 1.22 7.52 2.24
CA GLY A 44 0.08 8.43 2.28
C GLY A 44 -1.15 7.85 1.59
N PHE A 45 -2.30 8.50 1.78
CA PHE A 45 -3.55 8.13 1.13
C PHE A 45 -4.33 9.41 0.81
N ASN A 46 -4.63 9.58 -0.47
CA ASN A 46 -5.58 10.59 -0.91
C ASN A 46 -6.97 10.11 -0.54
N GLY A 47 -7.53 10.64 0.55
CA GLY A 47 -8.89 10.28 0.96
C GLY A 47 -9.97 10.97 0.12
N PRO A 48 -11.25 10.60 0.29
CA PRO A 48 -12.37 11.19 -0.45
C PRO A 48 -12.42 12.73 -0.38
N ALA A 49 -11.93 13.32 0.71
CA ALA A 49 -11.84 14.76 0.90
C ALA A 49 -10.84 15.48 -0.05
N THR A 50 -10.00 14.74 -0.78
CA THR A 50 -9.02 15.30 -1.74
C THR A 50 -9.59 15.50 -3.15
N GLY A 51 -10.87 15.20 -3.37
CA GLY A 51 -11.58 15.49 -4.62
C GLY A 51 -10.99 14.74 -5.81
N GLU A 52 -10.57 15.47 -6.85
CA GLU A 52 -10.02 14.88 -8.09
C GLU A 52 -8.84 13.93 -7.84
N LYS A 53 -8.01 14.21 -6.83
CA LYS A 53 -6.87 13.36 -6.45
C LYS A 53 -7.30 11.99 -5.93
N TYR A 54 -8.50 11.87 -5.35
CA TYR A 54 -9.07 10.60 -4.93
C TYR A 54 -9.56 9.78 -6.12
N GLU A 55 -10.23 10.42 -7.09
CA GLU A 55 -10.70 9.71 -8.29
C GLU A 55 -9.52 9.26 -9.17
N GLU A 56 -8.50 10.11 -9.35
CA GLU A 56 -7.25 9.74 -10.02
C GLU A 56 -6.56 8.57 -9.29
N PHE A 57 -6.56 8.59 -7.95
CA PHE A 57 -6.03 7.48 -7.16
C PHE A 57 -6.81 6.18 -7.40
N LYS A 58 -8.14 6.21 -7.40
CA LYS A 58 -8.98 5.02 -7.64
C LYS A 58 -8.73 4.41 -9.01
N VAL A 59 -8.74 5.21 -10.07
CA VAL A 59 -8.50 4.73 -11.44
C VAL A 59 -7.12 4.08 -11.55
N ASN A 60 -6.09 4.74 -11.03
CA ASN A 60 -4.73 4.20 -11.04
C ASN A 60 -4.58 2.94 -10.18
N PHE A 61 -5.26 2.89 -9.03
CA PHE A 61 -5.28 1.74 -8.15
C PHE A 61 -5.90 0.53 -8.84
N GLU A 62 -7.09 0.68 -9.42
CA GLU A 62 -7.79 -0.40 -10.12
C GLU A 62 -7.02 -0.88 -11.34
N ALA A 63 -6.46 0.03 -12.14
CA ALA A 63 -5.63 -0.33 -13.28
C ALA A 63 -4.42 -1.16 -12.86
N PHE A 64 -3.72 -0.75 -11.80
CA PHE A 64 -2.53 -1.46 -11.32
C PHE A 64 -2.86 -2.84 -10.73
N VAL A 65 -3.94 -2.94 -9.94
CA VAL A 65 -4.40 -4.24 -9.42
C VAL A 65 -4.78 -5.17 -10.56
N ASN A 66 -5.47 -4.67 -11.59
CA ASN A 66 -5.81 -5.47 -12.77
C ASN A 66 -4.56 -5.96 -13.52
N THR A 67 -3.51 -5.15 -13.63
CA THR A 67 -2.22 -5.60 -14.19
C THR A 67 -1.64 -6.74 -13.36
N LEU A 68 -1.59 -6.60 -12.04
CA LEU A 68 -1.07 -7.65 -11.14
C LEU A 68 -1.90 -8.94 -11.18
N LEU A 69 -3.21 -8.85 -11.40
CA LEU A 69 -4.07 -10.03 -11.48
C LEU A 69 -3.84 -10.85 -12.76
N ARG A 70 -3.44 -10.19 -13.85
CA ARG A 70 -3.15 -10.81 -15.16
C ARG A 70 -1.74 -11.40 -15.26
N GLU A 71 -0.85 -11.06 -14.34
CA GLU A 71 0.45 -11.71 -14.15
C GLU A 71 0.34 -13.08 -13.44
#